data_AF-A0A2V6KNA3-F1
#
_entry.id   AF-A0A2V6KNA3-F1
#
_cell.length_a   1.000
_cell.length_b   1.000
_cell.length_c   1.000
_cell.angle_alpha   90.00
_cell.angle_beta   90.00
_cell.angle_gamma   90.00
#
_symmetry.space_group_name_H-M   'P 1'
#
loop_
_entity.id
_entity.type
_entity.pdbx_description
1 polymer ?
#
loop_
_entity_poly.entity_id
_entity_poly.type
_entity_poly.pdbx_seq_one_letter_code
_entity_poly.pdbx_strand_id
1 'polypeptide(L)'
;KEAPRNAWVEACVGIGGPMLGSFGALICNALGEMFAAPIFIALAWFGYFLNLFNLTPVGMLDGGRIVTALSRWLWLPGFALLLWFVWMYPTNFIIWIIAALSLPRIYSLFRKRTAEEQRYFEVTASQRWIMSILYFGLIAVLLFGMHVAQQDLNKYGVRSHGHGRDVIAQ
;
A
#
# COMPACT_ATOMS: atom_id res chain seq x y z
N LYS A 1 -6.80 -28.27 19.62
CA LYS A 1 -5.50 -27.61 19.42
C LYS A 1 -5.48 -27.09 17.99
N GLU A 2 -5.69 -25.80 17.81
CA GLU A 2 -5.59 -25.17 16.49
C GLU A 2 -4.14 -25.30 16.00
N ALA A 3 -3.95 -25.68 14.74
CA ALA A 3 -2.63 -25.73 14.13
C ALA A 3 -1.94 -24.36 14.29
N PRO A 4 -0.61 -24.30 14.47
CA PRO A 4 0.10 -23.02 14.50
C PRO A 4 -0.30 -22.24 13.23
N ARG A 5 -0.82 -21.01 13.41
CA ARG A 5 -1.20 -20.16 12.28
C ARG A 5 0.01 -20.02 11.39
N ASN A 6 -0.08 -20.53 10.17
CA ASN A 6 0.98 -20.38 9.18
C ASN A 6 0.92 -18.96 8.59
N ALA A 7 2.04 -18.49 8.05
CA ALA A 7 2.11 -17.15 7.45
C ALA A 7 1.03 -16.91 6.37
N TRP A 8 0.61 -17.97 5.66
CA TRP A 8 -0.47 -17.91 4.68
C TRP A 8 -1.80 -17.44 5.27
N VAL A 9 -2.25 -18.04 6.38
CA VAL A 9 -3.52 -17.67 7.02
C VAL A 9 -3.46 -16.24 7.54
N GLU A 10 -2.34 -15.84 8.13
CA GLU A 10 -2.17 -14.46 8.60
C GLU A 10 -2.20 -13.44 7.48
N ALA A 11 -1.60 -13.74 6.32
CA ALA A 11 -1.67 -12.88 5.15
C ALA A 11 -3.09 -12.84 4.55
N CYS A 12 -3.83 -13.95 4.53
CA CYS A 12 -5.22 -13.99 4.08
C CYS A 12 -6.12 -13.10 4.96
N VAL A 13 -5.92 -13.18 6.29
CA VAL A 13 -6.64 -12.33 7.23
C VAL A 13 -6.22 -10.86 7.08
N GLY A 14 -4.91 -10.61 6.92
CA GLY A 14 -4.37 -9.26 6.75
C GLY A 14 -4.88 -8.56 5.50
N ILE A 15 -4.96 -9.24 4.34
CA ILE A 15 -5.39 -8.59 3.09
C ILE A 15 -6.89 -8.32 3.03
N GLY A 16 -7.70 -9.04 3.81
CA GLY A 16 -9.15 -8.91 3.81
C GLY A 16 -9.64 -7.51 4.21
N GLY A 17 -9.00 -6.87 5.20
CA GLY A 17 -9.33 -5.51 5.64
C GLY A 17 -9.12 -4.48 4.53
N PRO A 18 -7.90 -4.36 3.98
CA PRO A 18 -7.61 -3.47 2.85
C PRO A 18 -8.49 -3.72 1.63
N MET A 19 -8.79 -4.98 1.28
CA MET A 19 -9.68 -5.28 0.14
C MET A 19 -11.10 -4.75 0.35
N LEU A 20 -11.69 -5.00 1.52
CA LEU A 20 -13.05 -4.53 1.83
C LEU A 20 -13.09 -3.00 1.91
N GLY A 21 -12.09 -2.38 2.55
CA GLY A 21 -11.97 -0.92 2.61
C GLY A 21 -11.78 -0.29 1.22
N SER A 22 -11.04 -0.95 0.33
CA SER A 22 -10.85 -0.49 -1.06
C SER A 22 -12.16 -0.50 -1.83
N PHE A 23 -12.99 -1.54 -1.64
CA PHE A 23 -14.31 -1.63 -2.25
C PHE A 23 -15.25 -0.53 -1.74
N GLY A 24 -15.24 -0.25 -0.44
CA GLY A 24 -15.99 0.88 0.13
C GLY A 24 -15.54 2.23 -0.42
N ALA A 25 -14.23 2.45 -0.54
CA ALA A 25 -13.68 3.67 -1.15
C ALA A 25 -14.10 3.82 -2.62
N LEU A 26 -14.13 2.72 -3.38
CA LEU A 26 -14.60 2.70 -4.77
C LEU A 26 -16.08 3.08 -4.87
N ILE A 27 -16.93 2.56 -3.98
CA ILE A 27 -18.35 2.94 -3.92
C ILE A 27 -18.48 4.44 -3.64
N CYS A 28 -17.77 4.97 -2.64
CA CYS A 28 -17.76 6.41 -2.37
C CYS A 28 -17.33 7.22 -3.60
N ASN A 29 -16.31 6.76 -4.34
CA ASN A 29 -15.85 7.46 -5.52
C ASN A 29 -16.93 7.51 -6.61
N ALA A 30 -17.55 6.37 -6.90
CA ALA A 30 -18.62 6.26 -7.88
C ALA A 30 -19.83 7.14 -7.51
N LEU A 31 -20.22 7.17 -6.24
CA LEU A 31 -21.29 8.03 -5.76
C LEU A 31 -20.93 9.53 -5.90
N GLY A 32 -19.69 9.89 -5.60
CA GLY A 32 -19.20 11.26 -5.76
C GLY A 32 -19.22 11.74 -7.20
N GLU A 33 -18.85 10.88 -8.14
CA GLU A 33 -18.93 11.14 -9.58
C GLU A 33 -20.39 11.24 -10.06
N MET A 34 -21.26 10.30 -9.67
CA MET A 34 -22.67 10.26 -10.10
C MET A 34 -23.49 11.44 -9.60
N PHE A 35 -23.28 11.86 -8.35
CA PHE A 35 -24.06 12.94 -7.72
C PHE A 35 -23.35 14.29 -7.76
N ALA A 36 -22.19 14.38 -8.42
CA ALA A 36 -21.33 15.55 -8.44
C ALA A 36 -21.02 16.13 -7.04
N ALA A 37 -20.85 15.23 -6.07
CA ALA A 37 -20.77 15.56 -4.65
C ALA A 37 -19.32 15.40 -4.14
N PRO A 38 -18.56 16.51 -3.99
CA PRO A 38 -17.12 16.45 -3.70
C PRO A 38 -16.80 15.78 -2.37
N ILE A 39 -17.74 15.79 -1.41
CA ILE A 39 -17.56 15.12 -0.11
C ILE A 39 -17.35 13.61 -0.25
N PHE A 40 -18.06 12.94 -1.16
CA PHE A 40 -17.91 11.50 -1.39
C PHE A 40 -16.58 11.17 -2.07
N ILE A 41 -16.09 12.05 -2.95
CA ILE A 41 -14.76 11.92 -3.57
C ILE A 41 -13.66 12.12 -2.52
N ALA A 42 -13.84 13.06 -1.58
CA ALA A 42 -12.93 13.24 -0.44
C ALA A 42 -12.89 12.00 0.47
N LEU A 43 -14.06 11.40 0.75
CA LEU A 43 -14.15 10.15 1.50
C LEU A 43 -13.49 8.99 0.76
N ALA A 44 -13.65 8.92 -0.56
CA ALA A 44 -12.97 7.92 -1.39
C ALA A 44 -11.45 8.07 -1.33
N TRP A 45 -10.94 9.30 -1.53
CA TRP A 45 -9.51 9.60 -1.43
C TRP A 45 -8.94 9.20 -0.06
N PHE A 46 -9.64 9.56 1.02
CA PHE A 46 -9.21 9.21 2.38
C PHE A 46 -9.29 7.69 2.62
N GLY A 47 -10.32 7.03 2.08
CA GLY A 47 -10.45 5.58 2.09
C GLY A 47 -9.27 4.91 1.39
N TYR A 48 -8.91 5.34 0.18
CA TYR A 48 -7.75 4.81 -0.53
C TYR A 48 -6.44 5.03 0.26
N PHE A 49 -6.26 6.22 0.83
CA PHE A 49 -5.13 6.55 1.68
C PHE A 49 -5.03 5.62 2.91
N LEU A 50 -6.11 5.40 3.65
CA LEU A 50 -6.11 4.51 4.82
C LEU A 50 -5.80 3.06 4.45
N ASN A 51 -6.32 2.57 3.33
CA ASN A 51 -6.00 1.21 2.86
C ASN A 51 -4.52 1.09 2.44
N LEU A 52 -3.94 2.11 1.78
CA LEU A 52 -2.51 2.15 1.48
C LEU A 52 -1.66 2.20 2.75
N PHE A 53 -2.08 2.99 3.73
CA PHE A 53 -1.43 3.07 5.02
C PHE A 53 -1.44 1.69 5.71
N ASN A 54 -2.60 1.02 5.77
CA ASN A 54 -2.72 -0.32 6.33
C ASN A 54 -1.86 -1.36 5.60
N LEU A 55 -1.61 -1.18 4.30
CA LEU A 55 -0.74 -2.05 3.52
C LEU A 55 0.76 -1.78 3.76
N THR A 56 1.17 -0.75 4.51
CA THR A 56 2.61 -0.57 4.77
C THR A 56 3.21 -1.74 5.57
N PRO A 57 4.46 -2.16 5.28
CA PRO A 57 5.09 -3.34 5.86
C PRO A 57 5.61 -3.10 7.31
N VAL A 58 4.73 -2.59 8.18
CA VAL A 58 4.98 -2.29 9.59
C VAL A 58 4.21 -3.31 10.44
N GLY A 59 4.87 -3.90 11.45
CA GLY A 59 4.36 -5.08 12.16
C GLY A 59 2.96 -4.94 12.80
N MET A 60 2.54 -3.74 13.17
CA MET A 60 1.21 -3.48 13.74
C MET A 60 0.09 -3.38 12.69
N LEU A 61 0.44 -3.10 11.43
CA LEU A 61 -0.49 -2.90 10.32
C LEU A 61 -0.70 -4.19 9.55
N ASP A 62 -1.75 -4.22 8.71
CA ASP A 62 -2.12 -5.39 7.91
C ASP A 62 -0.98 -5.82 6.98
N GLY A 63 -0.28 -4.86 6.37
CA GLY A 63 0.89 -5.09 5.53
C GLY A 63 2.00 -5.85 6.26
N GLY A 64 2.21 -5.60 7.55
CA GLY A 64 3.17 -6.33 8.38
C GLY A 64 2.89 -7.84 8.46
N ARG A 65 1.62 -8.22 8.45
CA ARG A 65 1.17 -9.63 8.43
C ARG A 65 1.20 -10.22 7.03
N ILE A 66 0.85 -9.44 5.99
CA ILE A 66 0.86 -9.91 4.61
C ILE A 66 2.29 -10.19 4.14
N VAL A 67 3.26 -9.34 4.49
CA VAL A 67 4.65 -9.49 4.05
C VAL A 67 5.37 -10.71 4.64
N THR A 68 4.83 -11.36 5.68
CA THR A 68 5.38 -12.62 6.21
C THR A 68 5.13 -13.79 5.27
N ALA A 69 4.03 -13.77 4.50
CA ALA A 69 3.72 -14.76 3.47
C ALA A 69 4.39 -14.45 2.13
N LEU A 70 4.89 -13.23 1.94
CA LEU A 70 5.61 -12.85 0.72
C LEU A 70 6.98 -13.52 0.65
N SER A 71 7.49 -13.67 -0.57
CA SER A 71 8.84 -14.16 -0.77
C SER A 71 9.84 -13.21 -0.12
N ARG A 72 10.63 -13.73 0.81
CA ARG A 72 11.81 -13.05 1.38
C ARG A 72 12.76 -12.48 0.32
N TRP A 73 12.79 -13.07 -0.87
CA TRP A 73 13.57 -12.56 -2.01
C TRP A 73 13.03 -11.26 -2.62
N LEU A 74 11.78 -10.86 -2.36
CA LEU A 74 11.22 -9.57 -2.80
C LEU A 74 11.92 -8.37 -2.15
N TRP A 75 12.66 -8.58 -1.05
CA TRP A 75 13.51 -7.55 -0.47
C TRP A 75 14.70 -7.18 -1.37
N LEU A 76 15.20 -8.10 -2.21
CA LEU A 76 16.31 -7.81 -3.12
C LEU A 76 15.96 -6.76 -4.18
N PRO A 77 14.87 -6.86 -4.97
CA PRO A 77 14.50 -5.82 -5.91
C PRO A 77 14.17 -4.50 -5.22
N GLY A 78 13.55 -4.53 -4.03
CA GLY A 78 13.29 -3.32 -3.24
C GLY A 78 14.59 -2.62 -2.80
N PHE A 79 15.59 -3.40 -2.38
CA PHE A 79 16.90 -2.87 -2.03
C PHE A 79 17.70 -2.41 -3.26
N ALA A 80 17.59 -3.11 -4.40
CA ALA A 80 18.19 -2.68 -5.65
C ALA A 80 17.62 -1.33 -6.11
N LEU A 81 16.30 -1.14 -6.00
CA LEU A 81 15.65 0.15 -6.27
C LEU A 81 16.14 1.23 -5.30
N LEU A 82 16.31 0.89 -4.01
CA LEU A 82 16.85 1.83 -3.02
C LEU A 82 18.29 2.25 -3.37
N LEU A 83 19.15 1.32 -3.80
CA LEU A 83 20.50 1.65 -4.28
C LEU A 83 20.47 2.53 -5.55
N TRP A 84 19.51 2.28 -6.45
CA TRP A 84 19.27 3.17 -7.59
C TRP A 84 18.90 4.60 -7.14
N PHE A 85 18.05 4.74 -6.12
CA PHE A 85 17.73 6.05 -5.54
C PHE A 85 18.94 6.72 -4.87
N VAL A 86 19.80 5.97 -4.17
CA VAL A 86 21.06 6.48 -3.62
C VAL A 86 21.95 7.02 -4.74
N TRP A 87 22.03 6.31 -5.87
CA TRP A 87 22.82 6.73 -7.03
C TRP A 87 22.26 8.00 -7.69
N MET A 88 20.94 8.09 -7.84
CA MET A 88 20.28 9.24 -8.48
C MET A 88 20.27 10.49 -7.59
N TYR A 89 20.18 10.33 -6.27
CA TYR A 89 20.07 11.42 -5.30
C TYR A 89 21.11 11.31 -4.18
N PRO A 90 22.42 11.37 -4.51
CA PRO A 90 23.49 11.08 -3.55
C PRO A 90 23.58 12.10 -2.40
N THR A 91 23.06 13.31 -2.59
CA THR A 91 23.03 14.37 -1.57
C THR A 91 21.93 14.19 -0.52
N ASN A 92 20.97 13.29 -0.75
CA ASN A 92 19.85 13.09 0.16
C ASN A 92 20.23 12.12 1.29
N PHE A 93 20.59 12.68 2.45
CA PHE A 93 21.00 11.93 3.64
C PHE A 93 19.94 10.93 4.13
N ILE A 94 18.65 11.18 3.91
CA ILE A 94 17.57 10.29 4.34
C ILE A 94 17.65 8.95 3.59
N ILE A 95 17.95 8.97 2.29
CA ILE A 95 18.04 7.75 1.48
C ILE A 95 19.21 6.88 1.95
N TRP A 96 20.32 7.50 2.32
CA TRP A 96 21.47 6.81 2.92
C TRP A 96 21.11 6.15 4.26
N ILE A 97 20.34 6.83 5.12
CA ILE A 97 19.85 6.21 6.36
C ILE A 97 18.96 5.01 6.06
N ILE A 98 18.01 5.13 5.14
CA ILE A 98 17.10 4.04 4.79
C ILE A 98 17.91 2.86 4.22
N ALA A 99 18.91 3.11 3.39
CA ALA A 99 19.82 2.09 2.84
C ALA A 99 20.58 1.37 3.95
N ALA A 100 21.16 2.11 4.90
CA ALA A 100 21.87 1.53 6.04
C ALA A 100 20.94 0.69 6.93
N LEU A 101 19.74 1.20 7.26
CA LEU A 101 18.76 0.51 8.10
C LEU A 101 18.15 -0.74 7.44
N SER A 102 18.20 -0.85 6.11
CA SER A 102 17.71 -2.03 5.38
C SER A 102 18.75 -3.15 5.27
N LEU A 103 20.04 -2.87 5.49
CA LEU A 103 21.12 -3.88 5.45
C LEU A 103 20.90 -5.09 6.39
N PRO A 104 20.49 -4.94 7.66
CA PRO A 104 20.24 -6.10 8.53
C PRO A 104 19.18 -7.03 7.97
N ARG A 105 18.17 -6.48 7.28
CA ARG A 105 17.10 -7.26 6.66
C ARG A 105 17.62 -8.06 5.48
N ILE A 106 18.47 -7.46 4.63
CA ILE A 106 19.14 -8.16 3.52
C ILE A 106 20.09 -9.23 4.02
N TYR A 107 20.89 -8.95 5.04
CA TYR A 107 21.77 -9.95 5.66
C TYR A 107 20.98 -11.14 6.22
N SER A 108 19.84 -10.87 6.88
CA SER A 108 18.96 -11.92 7.42
C SER A 108 18.42 -12.87 6.35
N LEU A 109 18.39 -12.46 5.07
CA LEU A 109 17.98 -13.33 3.95
C LEU A 109 18.95 -14.48 3.72
N PHE A 110 20.22 -14.35 4.08
CA PHE A 110 21.25 -15.37 3.86
C PHE A 110 21.50 -16.24 5.12
N ARG A 111 20.90 -15.89 6.26
CA ARG A 111 20.98 -16.69 7.49
C ARG A 111 20.14 -17.96 7.37
N LYS A 112 20.67 -19.11 7.81
CA LYS A 112 19.90 -20.35 7.96
C LYS A 112 18.85 -20.17 9.07
N ARG A 113 17.58 -20.49 8.76
CA ARG A 113 16.48 -20.47 9.73
C ARG A 113 16.44 -21.75 10.53
N THR A 114 16.03 -21.66 11.80
CA THR A 114 15.79 -22.82 12.66
C THR A 114 14.59 -23.64 12.14
N ALA A 115 14.47 -24.90 12.54
CA ALA A 115 13.40 -25.79 12.07
C ALA A 115 11.98 -25.26 12.41
N GLU A 116 11.83 -24.58 13.56
CA GLU A 116 10.55 -23.96 13.97
C GLU A 116 10.20 -22.74 13.09
N GLU A 117 11.18 -21.90 12.74
CA GLU A 117 11.01 -20.79 11.80
C GLU A 117 10.77 -21.27 10.36
N GLN A 118 11.14 -22.49 10.00
CA GLN A 118 10.82 -23.04 8.67
C GLN A 118 9.35 -23.44 8.61
N ARG A 119 8.86 -24.16 9.62
CA ARG A 119 7.48 -24.65 9.70
C ARG A 119 6.42 -23.53 9.74
N TYR A 120 6.71 -22.40 10.37
CA TYR A 120 5.82 -21.24 10.39
C TYR A 120 5.74 -20.50 9.02
N PHE A 121 6.84 -20.52 8.26
CA PHE A 121 6.97 -19.85 6.94
C PHE A 121 6.87 -20.81 5.75
N GLU A 122 6.45 -22.06 6.00
CA GLU A 122 6.07 -23.02 4.97
C GLU A 122 4.83 -22.49 4.25
N VAL A 123 5.09 -21.81 3.14
CA VAL A 123 4.10 -21.29 2.21
C VAL A 123 4.50 -21.80 0.84
N THR A 124 3.59 -22.48 0.14
CA THR A 124 3.85 -23.04 -1.18
C THR A 124 4.25 -21.92 -2.16
N ALA A 125 5.08 -22.22 -3.16
CA ALA A 125 5.48 -21.22 -4.16
C ALA A 125 4.26 -20.54 -4.83
N SER A 126 3.22 -21.31 -5.15
CA SER A 126 1.95 -20.79 -5.70
C SER A 126 1.28 -19.78 -4.77
N GLN A 127 1.15 -20.11 -3.47
CA GLN A 127 0.60 -19.21 -2.45
C GLN A 127 1.38 -17.90 -2.36
N ARG A 128 2.72 -17.96 -2.36
CA ARG A 128 3.55 -16.75 -2.34
C ARG A 128 3.30 -15.85 -3.54
N TRP A 129 3.20 -16.43 -4.73
CA TRP A 129 2.90 -15.69 -5.96
C TRP A 129 1.52 -15.05 -5.93
N ILE A 130 0.49 -15.81 -5.52
CA ILE A 130 -0.88 -15.29 -5.37
C ILE A 130 -0.88 -14.08 -4.43
N MET A 131 -0.29 -14.20 -3.24
CA MET A 131 -0.24 -13.09 -2.28
C MET A 131 0.57 -11.91 -2.78
N SER A 132 1.68 -12.15 -3.50
CA SER A 132 2.47 -11.07 -4.09
C SER A 132 1.64 -10.28 -5.11
N ILE A 133 0.95 -10.98 -6.01
CA ILE A 133 0.10 -10.35 -7.03
C ILE A 133 -1.05 -9.59 -6.37
N LEU A 134 -1.72 -10.18 -5.39
CA LEU A 134 -2.82 -9.52 -4.68
C LEU A 134 -2.34 -8.28 -3.93
N TYR A 135 -1.23 -8.38 -3.20
CA TYR A 135 -0.70 -7.27 -2.41
C TYR A 135 -0.22 -6.10 -3.29
N PHE A 136 0.64 -6.35 -4.27
CA PHE A 136 1.14 -5.30 -5.15
C PHE A 136 0.06 -4.79 -6.11
N GLY A 137 -0.84 -5.66 -6.57
CA GLY A 137 -1.99 -5.29 -7.39
C GLY A 137 -2.94 -4.37 -6.65
N LEU A 138 -3.24 -4.67 -5.38
CA LEU A 138 -4.09 -3.83 -4.54
C LEU A 138 -3.45 -2.45 -4.29
N ILE A 139 -2.15 -2.40 -3.99
CA ILE A 139 -1.40 -1.13 -3.87
C ILE A 139 -1.52 -0.31 -5.17
N ALA A 140 -1.32 -0.93 -6.33
CA ALA A 140 -1.41 -0.25 -7.61
C ALA A 140 -2.81 0.31 -7.88
N VAL A 141 -3.87 -0.48 -7.63
CA VAL A 141 -5.26 -0.05 -7.77
C VAL A 141 -5.58 1.11 -6.83
N LEU A 142 -5.13 1.03 -5.57
CA LEU A 142 -5.35 2.07 -4.58
C LEU A 142 -4.64 3.38 -4.92
N LEU A 143 -3.37 3.31 -5.35
CA LEU A 143 -2.63 4.49 -5.81
C LEU A 143 -3.31 5.14 -7.01
N PHE A 144 -3.79 4.33 -7.96
CA PHE A 144 -4.54 4.82 -9.11
C PHE A 144 -5.84 5.50 -8.70
N GLY A 145 -6.66 4.85 -7.86
CA GLY A 145 -7.91 5.43 -7.35
C GLY A 145 -7.69 6.73 -6.58
N MET A 146 -6.66 6.78 -5.74
CA MET A 146 -6.25 7.98 -5.01
C MET A 146 -5.83 9.11 -5.96
N HIS A 147 -5.10 8.79 -7.03
CA HIS A 147 -4.72 9.76 -8.05
C HIS A 147 -5.94 10.34 -8.79
N VAL A 148 -6.88 9.49 -9.20
CA VAL A 148 -8.14 9.92 -9.85
C VAL A 148 -8.96 10.81 -8.91
N ALA A 149 -9.21 10.36 -7.68
CA ALA A 149 -9.97 11.13 -6.70
C ALA A 149 -9.32 12.49 -6.40
N GLN A 150 -7.98 12.56 -6.34
CA GLN A 150 -7.26 13.82 -6.16
C GLN A 150 -7.47 14.77 -7.35
N GLN A 151 -7.40 14.25 -8.58
CA GLN A 151 -7.65 15.07 -9.76
C GLN A 151 -9.06 15.62 -9.78
N ASP A 152 -10.06 14.81 -9.41
CA ASP A 152 -11.45 15.25 -9.39
C ASP A 152 -11.71 16.28 -8.29
N LEU A 153 -11.18 16.10 -7.08
CA LEU A 153 -11.22 17.11 -6.03
C LEU A 153 -10.63 18.46 -6.49
N ASN A 154 -9.51 18.42 -7.20
CA ASN A 154 -8.90 19.63 -7.75
C ASN A 154 -9.83 20.31 -8.77
N LYS A 155 -10.52 19.55 -9.63
CA LYS A 155 -11.52 20.10 -10.58
C LYS A 155 -12.70 20.76 -9.85
N TYR A 156 -13.20 20.16 -8.76
CA TYR A 156 -14.25 20.77 -7.93
C TYR A 156 -13.78 22.04 -7.22
N GLY A 157 -12.54 22.06 -6.72
CA GLY A 157 -11.93 23.25 -6.12
C GLY A 157 -11.81 24.43 -7.10
N VAL A 158 -11.44 24.15 -8.36
CA VAL A 158 -11.39 25.16 -9.43
C VAL A 158 -12.79 25.69 -9.77
N ARG A 159 -13.83 24.85 -9.80
CA ARG A 159 -15.22 25.29 -10.02
C ARG A 159 -15.76 26.22 -8.92
N SER A 160 -15.37 26.00 -7.66
CA SER A 160 -15.83 26.81 -6.52
C SER A 160 -15.29 28.25 -6.54
N HIS A 161 -14.08 28.46 -7.10
CA HIS A 161 -13.49 29.80 -7.23
C HIS A 161 -13.97 30.60 -8.46
N GLY A 162 -14.76 30.01 -9.35
CA GLY A 162 -15.20 30.63 -10.62
C GLY A 162 -16.56 31.32 -10.59
N HIS A 163 -17.19 31.53 -9.43
CA HIS A 163 -18.58 32.05 -9.34
C HIS A 163 -18.78 33.19 -8.35
N GLY A 164 -17.74 34.01 -8.09
CA GLY A 164 -17.79 35.08 -7.09
C GLY A 164 -17.46 36.50 -7.56
N ARG A 165 -17.24 36.75 -8.86
CA ARG A 165 -16.69 38.05 -9.31
C ARG A 165 -17.44 38.82 -10.39
N ASP A 166 -18.56 38.33 -10.91
CA ASP A 166 -19.22 38.99 -12.06
C ASP A 166 -20.59 39.63 -11.75
N VAL A 167 -20.96 39.84 -10.48
CA VAL A 167 -22.29 40.40 -10.12
C VAL A 167 -22.22 41.73 -9.34
N ILE A 168 -21.06 42.40 -9.26
CA ILE A 168 -20.94 43.72 -8.59
C ILE A 168 -20.38 44.80 -9.53
N ALA A 169 -20.62 44.67 -10.83
CA ALA A 169 -20.25 45.70 -11.80
C ALA A 169 -21.28 45.80 -12.93
N GLN A 170 -22.52 46.13 -12.58
CA GLN A 170 -23.46 46.84 -13.48
C GLN A 170 -24.26 47.85 -12.66
#